data_AF-A0A8J3IIP9-F1
#
_entry.id   AF-A0A8J3IIP9-F1
#
_cell.length_a   1.000
_cell.length_b   1.000
_cell.length_c   1.000
_cell.angle_alpha   90.00
_cell.angle_beta   90.00
_cell.angle_gamma   90.00
#
_symmetry.space_group_name_H-M   'P 1'
#
loop_
_entity.id
_entity.type
_entity.pdbx_description
1 polymer ?
#
loop_
_entity_poly.entity_id
_entity_poly.type
_entity_poly.pdbx_seq_one_letter_code
_entity_poly.pdbx_strand_id
1 'polypeptide(L)'
;MRRRIFAVILLLLAICIASATLILAITPFGNRLLGSAGITLSTTTLTPIPYTPTPTPPPKPVLTVKGTPPKIQATAVYLMDMDTGNVLINTDGEKTLAMASTTKIMTALIAIQTADLDQMMTIQQSDIDHALLNDGSNAALRTNDKLSLRDLLYALMLPSGDDAATTIARVLGGGSIANFVTRMNLFAYRLHLFQTHFSNPDGLTLDGDGPHYTTAADLAHLTRYALSVPLFAQIVKTPTYTVSATNHNHLYHWSNTNLLLTTYTGTDGVKTGHTFAAGYCLVFAATRNGHTLLGIILNSPSETQRNKDAITVLNWGFALPLLPPTP
;
A
#
# COMPACT_ATOMS: atom_id res chain seq x y z
N MET A 1 15.37 -41.10 3.70
CA MET A 1 13.97 -41.42 3.27
C MET A 1 13.10 -41.98 4.41
N ARG A 2 13.53 -43.01 5.16
CA ARG A 2 12.71 -43.68 6.21
C ARG A 2 12.19 -42.79 7.35
N ARG A 3 12.93 -41.77 7.81
CA ARG A 3 12.50 -40.89 8.93
C ARG A 3 11.34 -39.94 8.57
N ARG A 4 11.28 -39.45 7.32
CA ARG A 4 10.20 -38.55 6.86
C ARG A 4 8.89 -39.31 6.67
N ILE A 5 8.95 -40.57 6.23
CA ILE A 5 7.77 -41.43 6.07
C ILE A 5 7.15 -41.78 7.43
N PHE A 6 7.97 -42.08 8.45
CA PHE A 6 7.50 -42.34 9.81
C PHE A 6 6.80 -41.12 10.44
N ALA A 7 7.34 -39.91 10.25
CA ALA A 7 6.74 -38.69 10.78
C ALA A 7 5.37 -38.38 10.14
N VAL A 8 5.23 -38.63 8.83
CA VAL A 8 3.95 -38.44 8.12
C VAL A 8 2.90 -39.46 8.57
N ILE A 9 3.30 -40.72 8.78
CA ILE A 9 2.38 -41.76 9.29
C ILE A 9 1.88 -41.41 10.71
N LEU A 10 2.77 -40.95 11.59
CA LEU A 10 2.39 -40.53 12.95
C LEU A 10 1.46 -39.31 12.95
N LEU A 11 1.72 -38.34 12.06
CA LEU A 11 0.87 -37.15 11.92
C LEU A 11 -0.53 -37.53 11.41
N LEU A 12 -0.62 -38.42 10.42
CA LEU A 12 -1.90 -38.92 9.91
C LEU A 12 -2.66 -39.73 10.97
N LEU A 13 -1.96 -40.53 11.77
CA LEU A 13 -2.58 -41.28 12.87
C LEU A 13 -3.15 -40.33 13.94
N ALA A 14 -2.40 -39.27 14.29
CA ALA A 14 -2.85 -38.27 15.27
C ALA A 14 -4.09 -37.50 14.77
N ILE A 15 -4.12 -37.13 13.47
CA ILE A 15 -5.28 -36.47 12.85
C ILE A 15 -6.50 -37.41 12.82
N CYS A 16 -6.31 -38.70 12.51
CA CYS A 16 -7.38 -39.70 12.56
C CYS A 16 -7.94 -39.91 13.98
N ILE A 17 -7.08 -39.91 15.01
CA ILE A 17 -7.52 -40.04 16.41
C ILE A 17 -8.30 -38.79 16.84
N ALA A 18 -7.79 -37.59 16.54
CA ALA A 18 -8.44 -36.33 16.91
C ALA A 18 -9.82 -36.16 16.22
N SER A 19 -9.93 -36.56 14.95
CA SER A 19 -11.20 -36.53 14.22
C SER A 19 -12.20 -37.57 14.72
N ALA A 20 -11.75 -38.78 15.08
CA ALA A 20 -12.61 -39.79 15.69
C ALA A 20 -13.16 -39.34 17.07
N THR A 21 -12.36 -38.65 17.89
CA THR A 21 -12.82 -38.12 19.19
C THR A 21 -13.83 -36.99 19.04
N LEU A 22 -13.70 -36.14 18.01
CA LEU A 22 -14.65 -35.06 17.75
C LEU A 22 -15.99 -35.61 17.24
N ILE A 23 -15.96 -36.64 16.38
CA ILE A 23 -17.16 -37.30 15.84
C ILE A 23 -17.91 -38.06 16.96
N LEU A 24 -17.20 -38.67 17.90
CA LEU A 24 -17.83 -39.30 19.07
C LEU A 24 -18.50 -38.26 19.99
N ALA A 25 -17.89 -37.08 20.20
CA ALA A 25 -18.44 -36.05 21.10
C ALA A 25 -19.74 -35.39 20.59
N ILE A 26 -20.01 -35.42 19.28
CA ILE A 26 -21.18 -34.79 18.65
C ILE A 26 -22.26 -35.80 18.20
N THR A 27 -22.03 -37.10 18.38
CA THR A 27 -23.00 -38.13 17.99
C THR A 27 -23.82 -38.62 19.20
N PRO A 28 -25.08 -39.04 19.00
CA PRO A 28 -25.94 -39.58 20.07
C PRO A 28 -25.33 -40.79 20.80
N PHE A 29 -24.43 -41.52 20.14
CA PHE A 29 -23.74 -42.69 20.70
C PHE A 29 -22.66 -42.29 21.73
N GLY A 30 -21.86 -41.24 21.46
CA GLY A 30 -20.87 -40.78 22.42
C GLY A 30 -21.48 -40.11 23.65
N ASN A 31 -22.59 -39.40 23.48
CA ASN A 31 -23.35 -38.86 24.62
C ASN A 31 -23.91 -39.97 25.53
N ARG A 32 -24.23 -41.16 24.99
CA ARG A 32 -24.65 -42.32 25.80
C ARG A 32 -23.49 -42.99 26.52
N LEU A 33 -22.28 -42.99 25.94
CA LEU A 33 -21.06 -43.51 26.58
C LEU A 33 -20.54 -42.62 27.70
N LEU A 34 -20.69 -41.29 27.58
CA LEU A 34 -20.31 -40.34 28.64
C LEU A 34 -21.35 -40.28 29.77
N GLY A 35 -22.63 -40.55 29.47
CA GLY A 35 -23.72 -40.58 30.46
C GLY A 35 -23.67 -41.75 31.45
N SER A 36 -22.94 -42.84 31.15
CA SER A 36 -22.81 -44.00 32.05
C SER A 36 -21.73 -43.85 33.12
N ALA A 37 -20.95 -42.76 33.09
CA ALA A 37 -19.85 -42.51 34.03
C ALA A 37 -20.24 -41.74 35.31
N GLY A 38 -21.52 -41.39 35.49
CA GLY A 38 -22.01 -40.82 36.76
C GLY A 38 -21.36 -39.50 37.21
N ILE A 39 -20.75 -38.74 36.29
CA ILE A 39 -20.15 -37.44 36.60
C ILE A 39 -21.26 -36.39 36.62
N THR A 40 -21.82 -36.12 37.80
CA THR A 40 -22.68 -34.96 38.03
C THR A 40 -21.83 -33.69 38.06
N LEU A 41 -21.85 -32.92 36.98
CA LEU A 41 -21.29 -31.56 36.94
C LEU A 41 -22.16 -30.66 37.83
N SER A 42 -21.60 -30.18 38.95
CA SER A 42 -22.24 -29.16 39.77
C SER A 42 -22.27 -27.85 38.99
N THR A 43 -23.42 -27.48 38.44
CA THR A 43 -23.65 -26.17 37.82
C THR A 43 -23.86 -25.14 38.93
N THR A 44 -22.80 -24.43 39.32
CA THR A 44 -22.94 -23.16 40.04
C THR A 44 -23.65 -22.19 39.11
N THR A 45 -24.88 -21.80 39.43
CA THR A 45 -25.59 -20.71 38.78
C THR A 45 -24.83 -19.41 39.02
N LEU A 46 -24.11 -18.93 38.01
CA LEU A 46 -23.46 -17.63 38.03
C LEU A 46 -24.55 -16.54 38.03
N THR A 47 -24.55 -15.69 39.04
CA THR A 47 -25.38 -14.49 39.07
C THR A 47 -24.92 -13.56 37.94
N PRO A 48 -25.80 -13.10 37.03
CA PRO A 48 -25.41 -12.17 35.97
C PRO A 48 -24.85 -10.89 36.59
N ILE A 49 -23.63 -10.50 36.20
CA ILE A 49 -23.12 -9.18 36.55
C ILE A 49 -24.02 -8.16 35.85
N PRO A 50 -24.57 -7.16 36.56
CA PRO A 50 -25.36 -6.11 35.93
C PRO A 50 -24.52 -5.43 34.84
N TYR A 51 -25.01 -5.47 33.61
CA TYR A 51 -24.42 -4.76 32.49
C TYR A 51 -24.61 -3.26 32.72
N THR A 52 -23.55 -2.57 33.12
CA THR A 52 -23.49 -1.12 33.04
C THR A 52 -23.08 -0.76 31.62
N PRO A 53 -23.96 -0.17 30.78
CA PRO A 53 -23.56 0.24 29.45
C PRO A 53 -22.40 1.22 29.57
N THR A 54 -21.27 0.88 28.96
CA THR A 54 -20.16 1.82 28.79
C THR A 54 -20.70 3.01 28.01
N PRO A 55 -20.58 4.26 28.51
CA PRO A 55 -21.05 5.43 27.77
C PRO A 55 -20.38 5.46 26.40
N THR A 56 -21.17 5.47 25.34
CA THR A 56 -20.67 5.63 23.98
C THR A 56 -20.03 7.00 23.89
N PRO A 57 -18.74 7.11 23.51
CA PRO A 57 -18.10 8.41 23.34
C PRO A 57 -18.89 9.23 22.31
N PRO A 58 -19.03 10.56 22.52
CA PRO A 58 -19.71 11.41 21.56
C PRO A 58 -19.01 11.30 20.20
N PRO A 59 -19.77 11.29 19.09
CA PRO A 59 -19.19 11.13 17.77
C PRO A 59 -18.20 12.28 17.47
N LYS A 60 -16.99 11.93 17.02
CA LYS A 60 -15.95 12.90 16.66
C LYS A 60 -16.44 13.75 15.46
N PRO A 61 -16.25 15.08 15.47
CA PRO A 61 -16.55 15.91 14.31
C PRO A 61 -15.80 15.44 13.06
N VAL A 62 -16.46 15.53 11.90
CA VAL A 62 -15.96 15.11 10.59
C VAL A 62 -15.97 16.28 9.62
N LEU A 63 -15.04 16.27 8.66
CA LEU A 63 -15.04 17.26 7.59
C LEU A 63 -16.31 17.10 6.76
N THR A 64 -17.12 18.16 6.70
CA THR A 64 -18.39 18.16 6.00
C THR A 64 -18.31 19.02 4.76
N VAL A 65 -18.58 18.43 3.60
CA VAL A 65 -18.57 19.13 2.31
C VAL A 65 -19.57 20.28 2.33
N LYS A 66 -19.07 21.49 2.07
CA LYS A 66 -19.85 22.72 1.91
C LYS A 66 -19.36 23.48 0.70
N GLY A 67 -20.30 23.96 -0.12
CA GLY A 67 -20.01 24.64 -1.38
C GLY A 67 -19.60 23.68 -2.49
N THR A 68 -19.13 24.25 -3.60
CA THR A 68 -18.70 23.48 -4.78
C THR A 68 -17.20 23.25 -4.72
N PRO A 69 -16.71 22.02 -4.97
CA PRO A 69 -15.28 21.76 -5.16
C PRO A 69 -14.66 22.68 -6.24
N PRO A 70 -13.38 23.02 -6.13
CA PRO A 70 -12.70 23.85 -7.12
C PRO A 70 -12.62 23.13 -8.47
N LYS A 71 -12.70 23.90 -9.56
CA LYS A 71 -12.43 23.36 -10.90
C LYS A 71 -10.94 23.09 -11.04
N ILE A 72 -10.60 21.86 -11.43
CA ILE A 72 -9.25 21.38 -11.70
C ILE A 72 -9.10 21.01 -13.18
N GLN A 73 -7.88 20.91 -13.68
CA GLN A 73 -7.62 20.55 -15.08
C GLN A 73 -7.30 19.07 -15.27
N ALA A 74 -6.93 18.36 -14.20
CA ALA A 74 -6.74 16.93 -14.23
C ALA A 74 -8.02 16.18 -14.62
N THR A 75 -7.88 15.09 -15.38
CA THR A 75 -9.02 14.27 -15.80
C THR A 75 -9.74 13.63 -14.61
N ALA A 76 -9.00 13.14 -13.60
CA ALA A 76 -9.60 12.61 -12.39
C ALA A 76 -8.95 13.19 -11.13
N VAL A 77 -9.79 13.52 -10.15
CA VAL A 77 -9.38 14.00 -8.83
C VAL A 77 -10.21 13.35 -7.75
N TYR A 78 -9.53 12.89 -6.71
CA TYR A 78 -10.14 12.28 -5.54
C TYR A 78 -9.53 12.88 -4.27
N LEU A 79 -10.33 13.32 -3.32
CA LEU A 79 -9.88 13.82 -2.02
C LEU A 79 -10.62 13.09 -0.90
N MET A 80 -9.86 12.53 0.04
CA MET A 80 -10.36 11.75 1.17
C MET A 80 -9.87 12.33 2.48
N ASP A 81 -10.76 12.39 3.47
CA ASP A 81 -10.38 12.52 4.88
C ASP A 81 -9.85 11.17 5.38
N MET A 82 -8.58 11.11 5.75
CA MET A 82 -7.92 9.86 6.16
C MET A 82 -8.44 9.32 7.50
N ASP A 83 -8.88 10.19 8.40
CA ASP A 83 -9.38 9.81 9.73
C ASP A 83 -10.67 8.99 9.60
N THR A 84 -11.56 9.43 8.73
CA THR A 84 -12.93 8.91 8.61
C THR A 84 -13.10 8.00 7.40
N GLY A 85 -12.33 8.23 6.33
CA GLY A 85 -12.54 7.64 5.01
C GLY A 85 -13.57 8.39 4.17
N ASN A 86 -14.11 9.51 4.66
CA ASN A 86 -15.10 10.28 3.92
C ASN A 86 -14.48 10.88 2.65
N VAL A 87 -15.21 10.75 1.55
CA VAL A 87 -14.82 11.34 0.27
C VAL A 87 -15.30 12.79 0.23
N LEU A 88 -14.36 13.70 0.06
CA LEU A 88 -14.60 15.15 0.05
C LEU A 88 -14.70 15.70 -1.38
N ILE A 89 -13.94 15.14 -2.32
CA ILE A 89 -14.03 15.41 -3.75
C ILE A 89 -13.98 14.08 -4.49
N ASN A 90 -14.90 13.89 -5.43
CA ASN A 90 -14.85 12.83 -6.42
C ASN A 90 -15.16 13.42 -7.80
N THR A 91 -14.15 13.58 -8.64
CA THR A 91 -14.27 13.96 -10.05
C THR A 91 -13.67 12.84 -10.88
N ASP A 92 -14.51 12.11 -11.61
CA ASP A 92 -14.13 10.92 -12.39
C ASP A 92 -13.28 9.91 -11.59
N GLY A 93 -13.55 9.75 -10.28
CA GLY A 93 -12.71 8.97 -9.37
C GLY A 93 -12.62 7.49 -9.70
N GLU A 94 -13.67 6.95 -10.33
CA GLU A 94 -13.79 5.57 -10.78
C GLU A 94 -13.36 5.37 -12.24
N LYS A 95 -12.89 6.43 -12.92
CA LYS A 95 -12.42 6.33 -14.31
C LYS A 95 -11.08 5.62 -14.38
N THR A 96 -11.02 4.58 -15.19
CA THR A 96 -9.78 3.84 -15.45
C THR A 96 -8.78 4.69 -16.22
N LEU A 97 -7.61 4.92 -15.64
CA LEU A 97 -6.53 5.75 -16.19
C LEU A 97 -5.17 5.07 -15.96
N ALA A 98 -4.19 5.43 -16.79
CA ALA A 98 -2.80 5.10 -16.51
C ALA A 98 -2.30 5.92 -15.30
N MET A 99 -1.44 5.30 -14.49
CA MET A 99 -1.03 5.87 -13.18
C MET A 99 0.45 6.24 -13.10
N ALA A 100 1.22 5.91 -14.15
CA ALA A 100 2.66 6.10 -14.21
C ALA A 100 3.35 5.61 -12.92
N SER A 101 4.41 6.29 -12.47
CA SER A 101 5.18 5.91 -11.28
C SER A 101 4.43 5.90 -9.94
N THR A 102 3.15 6.28 -9.88
CA THR A 102 2.36 6.04 -8.67
C THR A 102 2.15 4.54 -8.41
N THR A 103 2.35 3.69 -9.43
CA THR A 103 2.49 2.23 -9.33
C THR A 103 3.47 1.79 -8.25
N LYS A 104 4.56 2.54 -8.06
CA LYS A 104 5.63 2.20 -7.10
C LYS A 104 5.15 2.18 -5.65
N ILE A 105 4.00 2.77 -5.34
CA ILE A 105 3.34 2.64 -4.03
C ILE A 105 3.06 1.16 -3.73
N MET A 106 2.53 0.39 -4.69
CA MET A 106 2.29 -1.05 -4.53
C MET A 106 3.60 -1.82 -4.37
N THR A 107 4.61 -1.50 -5.18
CA THR A 107 5.94 -2.13 -5.11
C THR A 107 6.58 -1.93 -3.74
N ALA A 108 6.57 -0.69 -3.23
CA ALA A 108 7.09 -0.36 -1.91
C ALA A 108 6.32 -1.07 -0.79
N LEU A 109 4.98 -1.07 -0.86
CA LEU A 109 4.12 -1.70 0.13
C LEU A 109 4.41 -3.21 0.25
N ILE A 110 4.47 -3.92 -0.88
CA ILE A 110 4.77 -5.35 -0.89
C ILE A 110 6.15 -5.63 -0.32
N ALA A 111 7.15 -4.87 -0.75
CA ALA A 111 8.52 -5.00 -0.25
C ALA A 111 8.60 -4.84 1.27
N ILE A 112 7.97 -3.80 1.82
CA ILE A 112 7.95 -3.54 3.27
C ILE A 112 7.24 -4.67 4.03
N GLN A 113 6.17 -5.25 3.47
CA GLN A 113 5.37 -6.24 4.19
C GLN A 113 5.88 -7.68 4.08
N THR A 114 6.74 -7.99 3.10
CA THR A 114 7.04 -9.39 2.75
C THR A 114 8.52 -9.76 2.79
N ALA A 115 9.42 -8.80 3.03
CA ALA A 115 10.85 -9.02 2.93
C ALA A 115 11.61 -8.47 4.14
N ASP A 116 12.84 -8.96 4.31
CA ASP A 116 13.79 -8.41 5.27
C ASP A 116 14.35 -7.09 4.74
N LEU A 117 14.16 -6.00 5.49
CA LEU A 117 14.59 -4.65 5.12
C LEU A 117 16.10 -4.52 5.05
N ASP A 118 16.83 -5.38 5.77
CA ASP A 118 18.30 -5.40 5.79
C ASP A 118 18.87 -6.39 4.75
N GLN A 119 18.01 -7.04 3.96
CA GLN A 119 18.44 -7.88 2.85
C GLN A 119 19.23 -7.06 1.83
N MET A 120 20.49 -7.44 1.61
CA MET A 120 21.33 -6.85 0.58
C MET A 120 20.94 -7.37 -0.80
N MET A 121 20.70 -6.45 -1.74
CA MET A 121 20.32 -6.72 -3.11
C MET A 121 21.40 -6.20 -4.06
N THR A 122 21.93 -7.10 -4.89
CA THR A 122 22.90 -6.74 -5.92
C THR A 122 22.17 -6.15 -7.12
N ILE A 123 22.60 -4.96 -7.54
CA ILE A 123 22.11 -4.30 -8.76
C ILE A 123 22.69 -5.02 -9.97
N GLN A 124 21.82 -5.40 -10.91
CA GLN A 124 22.22 -6.01 -12.19
C GLN A 124 22.17 -4.98 -13.31
N GLN A 125 23.00 -5.18 -14.33
CA GLN A 125 23.00 -4.32 -15.52
C GLN A 125 21.62 -4.26 -16.18
N SER A 126 20.88 -5.38 -16.18
CA SER A 126 19.52 -5.44 -16.71
C SER A 126 18.52 -4.54 -15.97
N ASP A 127 18.74 -4.27 -14.67
CA ASP A 127 17.86 -3.36 -13.92
C ASP A 127 18.04 -1.91 -14.41
N ILE A 128 19.29 -1.55 -14.75
CA ILE A 128 19.65 -0.23 -15.28
C ILE A 128 19.19 -0.10 -16.73
N ASP A 129 19.47 -1.12 -17.55
CA ASP A 129 19.10 -1.14 -18.97
C ASP A 129 17.59 -1.00 -19.14
N HIS A 130 16.79 -1.64 -18.28
CA HIS A 130 15.33 -1.50 -18.28
C HIS A 130 14.89 -0.04 -18.10
N ALA A 131 15.49 0.69 -17.17
CA ALA A 131 15.16 2.11 -16.98
C ALA A 131 15.62 2.96 -18.18
N LEU A 132 16.87 2.79 -18.62
CA LEU A 132 17.46 3.66 -19.65
C LEU A 132 16.87 3.44 -21.05
N LEU A 133 16.63 2.19 -21.44
CA LEU A 133 16.13 1.87 -22.78
C LEU A 133 14.67 2.27 -22.99
N ASN A 134 13.93 2.48 -21.90
CA ASN A 134 12.51 2.81 -21.92
C ASN A 134 12.22 4.27 -21.50
N ASP A 135 13.24 5.15 -21.52
CA ASP A 135 13.15 6.57 -21.10
C ASP A 135 12.55 6.73 -19.69
N GLY A 136 12.91 5.79 -18.81
CA GLY A 136 12.44 5.71 -17.44
C GLY A 136 13.22 6.59 -16.48
N SER A 137 12.57 6.93 -15.37
CA SER A 137 13.27 7.58 -14.25
C SER A 137 14.24 6.59 -13.62
N ASN A 138 15.41 7.04 -13.17
CA ASN A 138 16.38 6.16 -12.53
C ASN A 138 16.97 6.80 -11.27
N ALA A 139 17.36 5.96 -10.32
CA ALA A 139 18.07 6.36 -9.12
C ALA A 139 19.60 6.39 -9.33
N ALA A 140 20.05 6.34 -10.59
CA ALA A 140 21.45 6.26 -11.00
C ALA A 140 22.21 5.09 -10.33
N LEU A 141 21.51 3.97 -10.10
CA LEU A 141 22.11 2.78 -9.51
C LEU A 141 23.24 2.24 -10.41
N ARG A 142 24.21 1.57 -9.80
CA ARG A 142 25.38 1.04 -10.51
C ARG A 142 25.46 -0.47 -10.40
N THR A 143 25.74 -1.13 -11.52
CA THR A 143 25.90 -2.57 -11.58
C THR A 143 26.93 -3.07 -10.57
N ASN A 144 26.62 -4.17 -9.91
CA ASN A 144 27.37 -4.82 -8.84
C ASN A 144 27.35 -4.12 -7.48
N ASP A 145 26.79 -2.91 -7.36
CA ASP A 145 26.54 -2.35 -6.05
C ASP A 145 25.56 -3.23 -5.27
N LYS A 146 25.73 -3.27 -3.95
CA LYS A 146 24.81 -3.95 -3.03
C LYS A 146 24.20 -2.93 -2.11
N LEU A 147 22.89 -2.79 -2.18
CA LEU A 147 22.12 -1.90 -1.32
C LEU A 147 21.14 -2.71 -0.47
N SER A 148 20.85 -2.24 0.74
CA SER A 148 19.78 -2.84 1.53
C SER A 148 18.42 -2.60 0.85
N LEU A 149 17.44 -3.46 1.10
CA LEU A 149 16.07 -3.21 0.64
C LEU A 149 15.56 -1.86 1.17
N ARG A 150 15.91 -1.50 2.41
CA ARG A 150 15.58 -0.19 2.99
C ARG A 150 16.10 0.96 2.11
N ASP A 151 17.35 0.93 1.68
CA ASP A 151 17.92 1.97 0.81
C ASP A 151 17.25 1.97 -0.58
N LEU A 152 16.97 0.79 -1.14
CA LEU A 152 16.28 0.68 -2.42
C LEU A 152 14.85 1.22 -2.36
N LEU A 153 14.17 1.16 -1.22
CA LEU A 153 12.86 1.80 -1.06
C LEU A 153 12.95 3.33 -1.11
N TYR A 154 14.05 3.92 -0.62
CA TYR A 154 14.30 5.35 -0.82
C TYR A 154 14.63 5.68 -2.28
N ALA A 155 15.46 4.86 -2.94
CA ALA A 155 15.74 4.97 -4.38
C ALA A 155 14.48 4.84 -5.24
N LEU A 156 13.54 3.99 -4.83
CA LEU A 156 12.26 3.79 -5.48
C LEU A 156 11.34 5.01 -5.33
N MET A 157 11.22 5.55 -4.11
CA MET A 157 10.16 6.51 -3.79
C MET A 157 10.58 7.98 -3.98
N LEU A 158 11.84 8.34 -3.77
CA LEU A 158 12.31 9.73 -3.84
C LEU A 158 12.55 10.18 -5.29
N PRO A 159 13.56 9.66 -6.01
CA PRO A 159 13.85 10.04 -7.38
C PRO A 159 12.99 9.27 -8.39
N SER A 160 12.11 8.37 -7.92
CA SER A 160 11.25 7.53 -8.76
C SER A 160 12.00 6.45 -9.56
N GLY A 161 13.08 5.86 -9.02
CA GLY A 161 13.96 4.97 -9.77
C GLY A 161 13.28 3.68 -10.27
N ASP A 162 13.24 3.51 -11.59
CA ASP A 162 12.76 2.30 -12.29
C ASP A 162 13.78 1.16 -12.18
N ASP A 163 15.07 1.52 -12.11
CA ASP A 163 16.18 0.61 -11.77
C ASP A 163 16.00 0.01 -10.37
N ALA A 164 15.59 0.81 -9.39
CA ALA A 164 15.25 0.34 -8.05
C ALA A 164 13.99 -0.56 -8.06
N ALA A 165 12.94 -0.16 -8.80
CA ALA A 165 11.71 -0.95 -8.92
C ALA A 165 11.99 -2.34 -9.53
N THR A 166 12.80 -2.38 -10.58
CA THR A 166 13.19 -3.61 -11.29
C THR A 166 14.05 -4.50 -10.40
N THR A 167 15.02 -3.93 -9.69
CA THR A 167 15.85 -4.65 -8.71
C THR A 167 14.99 -5.30 -7.63
N ILE A 168 14.11 -4.52 -6.98
CA ILE A 168 13.22 -5.02 -5.92
C ILE A 168 12.33 -6.13 -6.46
N ALA A 169 11.66 -5.90 -7.59
CA ALA A 169 10.73 -6.85 -8.19
C ALA A 169 11.44 -8.16 -8.59
N ARG A 170 12.61 -8.06 -9.23
CA ARG A 170 13.42 -9.23 -9.61
C ARG A 170 13.80 -10.05 -8.40
N VAL A 171 14.35 -9.43 -7.35
CA VAL A 171 14.81 -10.15 -6.15
C VAL A 171 13.63 -10.78 -5.41
N LEU A 172 12.58 -10.01 -5.13
CA LEU A 172 11.43 -10.50 -4.36
C LEU A 172 10.54 -11.46 -5.17
N GLY A 173 10.59 -11.38 -6.50
CA GLY A 173 9.97 -12.32 -7.43
C GLY A 173 10.75 -13.63 -7.64
N GLY A 174 11.88 -13.82 -6.94
CA GLY A 174 12.71 -15.02 -7.09
C GLY A 174 13.44 -15.10 -8.42
N GLY A 175 13.90 -13.95 -8.93
CA GLY A 175 14.55 -13.80 -10.23
C GLY A 175 13.60 -13.50 -11.38
N SER A 176 12.28 -13.37 -11.13
CA SER A 176 11.26 -13.12 -12.15
C SER A 176 10.40 -11.92 -11.78
N ILE A 177 10.44 -10.87 -12.60
CA ILE A 177 9.57 -9.70 -12.45
C ILE A 177 8.09 -10.10 -12.61
N ALA A 178 7.78 -11.02 -13.52
CA ALA A 178 6.42 -11.52 -13.73
C ALA A 178 5.82 -12.16 -12.45
N ASN A 179 6.65 -12.87 -11.67
CA ASN A 179 6.22 -13.41 -10.37
C ASN A 179 5.89 -12.29 -9.38
N PHE A 180 6.65 -11.20 -9.39
CA PHE A 180 6.37 -10.03 -8.55
C PHE A 180 5.10 -9.32 -8.98
N VAL A 181 4.89 -9.10 -10.29
CA VAL A 181 3.66 -8.53 -10.84
C VAL A 181 2.43 -9.38 -10.50
N THR A 182 2.55 -10.70 -10.52
CA THR A 182 1.49 -11.61 -10.04
C THR A 182 1.12 -11.32 -8.58
N ARG A 183 2.12 -11.05 -7.73
CA ARG A 183 1.89 -10.65 -6.33
C ARG A 183 1.27 -9.27 -6.22
N MET A 184 1.64 -8.31 -7.08
CA MET A 184 1.01 -6.98 -7.12
C MET A 184 -0.50 -7.09 -7.36
N ASN A 185 -0.91 -7.88 -8.34
CA ASN A 185 -2.34 -8.11 -8.62
C ASN A 185 -3.05 -8.90 -7.52
N LEU A 186 -2.36 -9.85 -6.86
CA LEU A 186 -2.92 -10.54 -5.68
C LEU A 186 -3.14 -9.58 -4.50
N PHE A 187 -2.21 -8.64 -4.27
CA PHE A 187 -2.38 -7.58 -3.27
C PHE A 187 -3.53 -6.65 -3.64
N ALA A 188 -3.65 -6.25 -4.91
CA ALA A 188 -4.77 -5.45 -5.39
C ALA A 188 -6.11 -6.12 -5.07
N TYR A 189 -6.25 -7.41 -5.38
CA TYR A 189 -7.45 -8.19 -5.06
C TYR A 189 -7.74 -8.24 -3.55
N ARG A 190 -6.72 -8.51 -2.72
CA ARG A 190 -6.86 -8.57 -1.25
C ARG A 190 -7.24 -7.23 -0.62
N LEU A 191 -6.87 -6.13 -1.25
CA LEU A 191 -7.21 -4.76 -0.84
C LEU A 191 -8.50 -4.26 -1.50
N HIS A 192 -9.20 -5.11 -2.25
CA HIS A 192 -10.43 -4.78 -2.98
C HIS A 192 -10.26 -3.66 -4.02
N LEU A 193 -9.08 -3.55 -4.62
CA LEU A 193 -8.74 -2.60 -5.69
C LEU A 193 -9.18 -3.19 -7.05
N PHE A 194 -10.48 -3.37 -7.24
CA PHE A 194 -11.03 -4.15 -8.36
C PHE A 194 -10.94 -3.44 -9.72
N GLN A 195 -10.62 -2.16 -9.75
CA GLN A 195 -10.40 -1.38 -10.96
C GLN A 195 -8.93 -1.03 -11.16
N THR A 196 -8.05 -1.90 -10.65
CA THR A 196 -6.59 -1.78 -10.75
C THR A 196 -5.99 -3.04 -11.33
N HIS A 197 -5.05 -2.89 -12.27
CA HIS A 197 -4.26 -3.98 -12.80
C HIS A 197 -2.83 -3.51 -13.07
N PHE A 198 -1.85 -4.30 -12.63
CA PHE A 198 -0.43 -4.05 -12.82
C PHE A 198 0.15 -4.99 -13.88
N SER A 199 0.88 -4.42 -14.86
CA SER A 199 1.72 -5.18 -15.81
C SER A 199 3.20 -5.21 -15.43
N ASN A 200 3.65 -4.23 -14.63
CA ASN A 200 5.06 -3.99 -14.30
C ASN A 200 5.18 -3.29 -12.91
N PRO A 201 6.38 -3.23 -12.30
CA PRO A 201 6.56 -2.71 -10.94
C PRO A 201 6.79 -1.19 -10.88
N ASP A 202 6.94 -0.51 -12.01
CA ASP A 202 7.38 0.88 -12.09
C ASP A 202 6.33 1.83 -12.68
N GLY A 203 5.37 1.32 -13.46
CA GLY A 203 4.35 2.11 -14.14
C GLY A 203 4.77 2.70 -15.48
N LEU A 204 5.86 2.23 -16.10
CA LEU A 204 6.19 2.58 -17.47
C LEU A 204 5.12 2.07 -18.45
N THR A 205 4.89 2.83 -19.50
CA THR A 205 4.02 2.44 -20.61
C THR A 205 4.88 1.77 -21.67
N LEU A 206 4.93 0.43 -21.68
CA LEU A 206 5.76 -0.34 -22.60
C LEU A 206 4.91 -0.99 -23.70
N ASP A 207 5.44 -1.01 -24.91
CA ASP A 207 4.81 -1.73 -26.02
C ASP A 207 4.87 -3.25 -25.77
N GLY A 208 3.72 -3.92 -25.90
CA GLY A 208 3.61 -5.37 -25.69
C GLY A 208 3.36 -5.79 -24.23
N ASP A 209 3.37 -4.85 -23.28
CA ASP A 209 2.88 -5.11 -21.93
C ASP A 209 1.37 -5.39 -21.92
N GLY A 210 0.93 -6.17 -20.93
CA GLY A 210 -0.50 -6.27 -20.61
C GLY A 210 -1.09 -4.93 -20.17
N PRO A 211 -2.41 -4.85 -19.97
CA PRO A 211 -3.04 -3.60 -19.52
C PRO A 211 -2.42 -3.12 -18.20
N HIS A 212 -2.22 -1.81 -18.04
CA HIS A 212 -1.69 -1.23 -16.80
C HIS A 212 -2.51 0.00 -16.42
N TYR A 213 -3.30 -0.10 -15.35
CA TYR A 213 -4.26 0.94 -15.00
C TYR A 213 -4.67 0.91 -13.53
N THR A 214 -5.27 2.02 -13.09
CA THR A 214 -5.95 2.17 -11.80
C THR A 214 -7.14 3.11 -11.97
N THR A 215 -7.86 3.33 -10.88
CA THR A 215 -8.74 4.51 -10.70
C THR A 215 -8.19 5.40 -9.60
N ALA A 216 -8.64 6.65 -9.51
CA ALA A 216 -8.24 7.54 -8.43
C ALA A 216 -8.76 7.04 -7.07
N ALA A 217 -9.95 6.44 -7.04
CA ALA A 217 -10.52 5.83 -5.84
C ALA A 217 -9.67 4.64 -5.34
N ASP A 218 -9.33 3.69 -6.23
CA ASP A 218 -8.49 2.54 -5.85
C ASP A 218 -7.10 2.99 -5.38
N LEU A 219 -6.51 3.97 -6.06
CA LEU A 219 -5.20 4.50 -5.69
C LEU A 219 -5.24 5.23 -4.34
N ALA A 220 -6.35 5.89 -4.01
CA ALA A 220 -6.58 6.47 -2.68
C ALA A 220 -6.68 5.37 -1.61
N HIS A 221 -7.39 4.27 -1.86
CA HIS A 221 -7.51 3.16 -0.93
C HIS A 221 -6.17 2.43 -0.71
N LEU A 222 -5.42 2.17 -1.79
CA LEU A 222 -4.06 1.63 -1.71
C LEU A 222 -3.17 2.52 -0.84
N THR A 223 -3.19 3.83 -1.11
CA THR A 223 -2.32 4.78 -0.41
C THR A 223 -2.74 4.95 1.04
N ARG A 224 -4.03 4.96 1.34
CA ARG A 224 -4.52 5.03 2.73
C ARG A 224 -3.98 3.86 3.55
N TYR A 225 -4.03 2.66 3.00
CA TYR A 225 -3.43 1.49 3.65
C TYR A 225 -1.90 1.61 3.74
N ALA A 226 -1.23 2.03 2.68
CA ALA A 226 0.23 2.19 2.68
C ALA A 226 0.71 3.21 3.73
N LEU A 227 0.02 4.35 3.89
CA LEU A 227 0.33 5.37 4.90
C LEU A 227 0.09 4.90 6.34
N SER A 228 -0.70 3.83 6.55
CA SER A 228 -0.81 3.20 7.87
C SER A 228 0.44 2.42 8.29
N VAL A 229 1.33 2.12 7.33
CA VAL A 229 2.60 1.43 7.57
C VAL A 229 3.66 2.48 7.93
N PRO A 230 4.19 2.52 9.18
CA PRO A 230 5.04 3.63 9.64
C PRO A 230 6.28 3.88 8.78
N LEU A 231 6.93 2.80 8.32
CA LEU A 231 8.12 2.92 7.46
C LEU A 231 7.78 3.53 6.10
N PHE A 232 6.65 3.14 5.49
CA PHE A 232 6.22 3.74 4.22
C PHE A 232 5.97 5.24 4.38
N ALA A 233 5.23 5.62 5.43
CA ALA A 233 4.96 7.02 5.76
C ALA A 233 6.26 7.83 5.98
N GLN A 234 7.25 7.23 6.66
CA GLN A 234 8.57 7.85 6.84
C GLN A 234 9.28 8.08 5.50
N ILE A 235 9.33 7.06 4.64
CA ILE A 235 10.04 7.14 3.35
C ILE A 235 9.45 8.23 2.48
N VAL A 236 8.13 8.25 2.29
CA VAL A 236 7.48 9.18 1.35
C VAL A 236 7.47 10.64 1.83
N LYS A 237 7.62 10.85 3.14
CA LYS A 237 7.79 12.18 3.75
C LYS A 237 9.24 12.69 3.72
N THR A 238 10.20 11.84 3.35
CA THR A 238 11.63 12.20 3.37
C THR A 238 11.99 13.07 2.15
N PRO A 239 12.51 14.30 2.34
CA PRO A 239 12.87 15.17 1.22
C PRO A 239 14.14 14.73 0.49
N THR A 240 15.15 14.28 1.23
CA THR A 240 16.41 13.78 0.67
C THR A 240 16.93 12.60 1.49
N TYR A 241 17.64 11.69 0.82
CA TYR A 241 18.24 10.52 1.45
C TYR A 241 19.63 10.28 0.88
N THR A 242 20.59 9.94 1.74
CA THR A 242 21.98 9.72 1.34
C THR A 242 22.45 8.36 1.85
N VAL A 243 23.00 7.55 0.95
CA VAL A 243 23.69 6.30 1.28
C VAL A 243 25.18 6.55 1.15
N SER A 244 25.93 6.40 2.24
CA SER A 244 27.39 6.55 2.22
C SER A 244 28.05 5.48 1.34
N ALA A 245 29.17 5.84 0.71
CA ALA A 245 29.99 4.87 -0.01
C ALA A 245 30.58 3.83 0.96
N THR A 246 30.65 2.59 0.51
CA THR A 246 31.28 1.47 1.24
C THR A 246 32.13 0.64 0.27
N ASN A 247 32.70 -0.47 0.74
CA ASN A 247 33.36 -1.45 -0.13
C ASN A 247 32.37 -2.22 -1.04
N HIS A 248 31.05 -2.03 -0.85
CA HIS A 248 30.01 -2.75 -1.59
C HIS A 248 29.11 -1.85 -2.42
N ASN A 249 29.17 -0.53 -2.26
CA ASN A 249 28.34 0.41 -2.99
C ASN A 249 29.00 1.78 -3.10
N HIS A 250 28.62 2.51 -4.14
CA HIS A 250 28.97 3.91 -4.32
C HIS A 250 28.15 4.83 -3.40
N LEU A 251 28.56 6.10 -3.31
CA LEU A 251 27.74 7.15 -2.68
C LEU A 251 26.49 7.38 -3.52
N TYR A 252 25.32 7.41 -2.86
CA TYR A 252 24.06 7.82 -3.48
C TYR A 252 23.47 8.99 -2.72
N HIS A 253 22.92 9.95 -3.47
CA HIS A 253 22.14 11.05 -2.92
C HIS A 253 20.89 11.21 -3.76
N TRP A 254 19.72 11.05 -3.13
CA TRP A 254 18.44 11.14 -3.81
C TRP A 254 17.59 12.25 -3.23
N SER A 255 16.90 12.96 -4.12
CA SER A 255 15.95 14.00 -3.79
C SER A 255 14.55 13.57 -4.17
N ASN A 256 13.58 13.92 -3.33
CA ASN A 256 12.19 13.61 -3.57
C ASN A 256 11.62 14.50 -4.68
N THR A 257 11.04 13.87 -5.70
CA THR A 257 10.33 14.55 -6.80
C THR A 257 9.07 15.30 -6.37
N ASN A 258 8.52 15.01 -5.17
CA ASN A 258 7.32 15.68 -4.68
C ASN A 258 7.64 17.07 -4.11
N LEU A 259 7.47 18.10 -4.95
CA LEU A 259 7.70 19.50 -4.57
C LEU A 259 6.82 20.00 -3.43
N LEU A 260 5.68 19.35 -3.13
CA LEU A 260 4.82 19.77 -2.01
C LEU A 260 5.53 19.62 -0.65
N LEU A 261 6.51 18.70 -0.53
CA LEU A 261 7.28 18.53 0.71
C LEU A 261 8.03 19.79 1.15
N THR A 262 8.38 20.67 0.20
CA THR A 262 9.06 21.94 0.48
C THR A 262 8.16 23.16 0.26
N THR A 263 7.11 23.03 -0.55
CA THR A 263 6.27 24.17 -0.97
C THR A 263 4.92 24.25 -0.27
N TYR A 264 4.48 23.19 0.43
CA TYR A 264 3.20 23.16 1.12
C TYR A 264 3.34 22.65 2.56
N THR A 265 3.14 23.54 3.53
CA THR A 265 3.22 23.21 4.96
C THR A 265 2.24 22.12 5.35
N GLY A 266 2.75 21.11 6.04
CA GLY A 266 1.98 19.96 6.51
C GLY A 266 2.02 18.76 5.56
N THR A 267 2.73 18.84 4.41
CA THR A 267 2.82 17.71 3.48
C THR A 267 3.47 16.48 4.13
N ASP A 268 2.85 15.33 3.89
CA ASP A 268 3.24 14.02 4.40
C ASP A 268 3.63 13.04 3.28
N GLY A 269 3.67 13.49 2.02
CA GLY A 269 3.97 12.64 0.86
C GLY A 269 3.08 12.96 -0.35
N VAL A 270 2.91 12.05 -1.32
CA VAL A 270 3.36 10.65 -1.32
C VAL A 270 4.22 10.33 -2.54
N LYS A 271 3.68 10.45 -3.76
CA LYS A 271 4.41 10.03 -4.96
C LYS A 271 3.90 10.69 -6.24
N THR A 272 4.83 11.20 -7.04
CA THR A 272 4.60 11.69 -8.41
C THR A 272 4.59 10.54 -9.43
N GLY A 273 3.99 10.77 -10.59
CA GLY A 273 4.18 9.93 -11.77
C GLY A 273 4.00 10.71 -13.06
N HIS A 274 4.74 10.32 -14.09
CA HIS A 274 4.55 10.86 -15.44
C HIS A 274 4.96 9.81 -16.48
N THR A 275 4.10 9.64 -17.48
CA THR A 275 4.43 9.09 -18.80
C THR A 275 3.59 9.87 -19.82
N PHE A 276 3.93 9.83 -21.11
CA PHE A 276 3.12 10.49 -22.13
C PHE A 276 1.65 10.01 -22.11
N ALA A 277 1.41 8.72 -21.87
CA ALA A 277 0.06 8.16 -21.82
C ALA A 277 -0.70 8.52 -20.53
N ALA A 278 -0.01 8.57 -19.38
CA ALA A 278 -0.64 8.89 -18.10
C ALA A 278 -0.85 10.40 -17.91
N GLY A 279 -0.10 11.25 -18.60
CA GLY A 279 0.05 12.66 -18.24
C GLY A 279 0.71 12.78 -16.86
N TYR A 280 0.50 13.90 -16.19
CA TYR A 280 1.12 14.18 -14.90
C TYR A 280 0.21 13.74 -13.74
N CYS A 281 0.67 12.76 -12.97
CA CYS A 281 -0.05 12.17 -11.83
C CYS A 281 0.61 12.54 -10.50
N LEU A 282 -0.19 12.67 -9.44
CA LEU A 282 0.29 12.88 -8.08
C LEU A 282 -0.65 12.23 -7.06
N VAL A 283 -0.05 11.45 -6.17
CA VAL A 283 -0.64 11.06 -4.89
C VAL A 283 -0.03 11.96 -3.82
N PHE A 284 -0.85 12.70 -3.08
CA PHE A 284 -0.39 13.67 -2.09
C PHE A 284 -1.16 13.53 -0.79
N ALA A 285 -0.48 13.75 0.34
CA ALA A 285 -1.12 13.80 1.64
C ALA A 285 -0.59 15.01 2.43
N ALA A 286 -1.43 15.58 3.27
CA ALA A 286 -1.01 16.62 4.20
C ALA A 286 -1.82 16.56 5.50
N THR A 287 -1.20 16.99 6.59
CA THR A 287 -1.81 17.07 7.92
C THR A 287 -1.81 18.52 8.42
N ARG A 288 -2.97 18.99 8.89
CA ARG A 288 -3.11 20.27 9.61
C ARG A 288 -4.00 20.08 10.82
N ASN A 289 -3.57 20.62 11.96
CA ASN A 289 -4.33 20.56 13.22
C ASN A 289 -4.81 19.14 13.58
N GLY A 290 -3.97 18.12 13.30
CA GLY A 290 -4.29 16.72 13.59
C GLY A 290 -5.27 16.04 12.62
N HIS A 291 -5.62 16.68 11.50
CA HIS A 291 -6.45 16.11 10.45
C HIS A 291 -5.63 15.90 9.18
N THR A 292 -5.71 14.70 8.60
CA THR A 292 -4.96 14.33 7.41
C THR A 292 -5.89 14.21 6.20
N LEU A 293 -5.52 14.88 5.12
CA LEU A 293 -6.17 14.74 3.80
C LEU A 293 -5.26 13.96 2.86
N LEU A 294 -5.86 13.02 2.13
CA LEU A 294 -5.21 12.26 1.06
C LEU A 294 -5.89 12.61 -0.26
N GLY A 295 -5.10 13.06 -1.24
CA GLY A 295 -5.59 13.41 -2.56
C GLY A 295 -4.87 12.67 -3.69
N ILE A 296 -5.61 12.44 -4.76
CA ILE A 296 -5.14 11.83 -6.00
C ILE A 296 -5.45 12.76 -7.16
N ILE A 297 -4.47 12.98 -8.02
CA ILE A 297 -4.59 13.64 -9.32
C ILE A 297 -4.07 12.67 -10.38
N LEU A 298 -4.92 12.35 -11.36
CA LEU A 298 -4.53 11.56 -12.54
C LEU A 298 -4.72 12.38 -13.80
N ASN A 299 -3.74 12.28 -14.71
CA ASN A 299 -3.78 12.89 -16.03
C ASN A 299 -3.99 14.42 -16.00
N SER A 300 -3.13 15.12 -15.25
CA SER A 300 -2.95 16.58 -15.38
C SER A 300 -2.12 16.93 -16.63
N PRO A 301 -2.37 18.07 -17.29
CA PRO A 301 -1.67 18.45 -18.53
C PRO A 301 -0.21 18.87 -18.33
N SER A 302 0.20 19.27 -17.12
CA SER A 302 1.59 19.63 -16.81
C SER A 302 1.92 19.43 -15.35
N GLU A 303 3.21 19.33 -15.03
CA GLU A 303 3.70 19.32 -13.65
C GLU A 303 3.25 20.57 -12.85
N THR A 304 3.40 21.76 -13.44
CA THR A 304 2.97 23.02 -12.80
C THR A 304 1.48 23.00 -12.49
N GLN A 305 0.65 22.57 -13.44
CA GLN A 305 -0.79 22.49 -13.23
C GLN A 305 -1.16 21.40 -12.21
N ARG A 306 -0.52 20.23 -12.24
CA ARG A 306 -0.70 19.15 -11.25
C ARG A 306 -0.45 19.65 -9.83
N ASN A 307 0.65 20.37 -9.61
CA ASN A 307 0.99 20.90 -8.28
C ASN A 307 0.01 22.00 -7.85
N LYS A 308 -0.40 22.87 -8.78
CA LYS A 308 -1.43 23.89 -8.53
C LYS A 308 -2.76 23.27 -8.13
N ASP A 309 -3.22 22.24 -8.84
CA ASP A 309 -4.46 21.53 -8.54
C ASP A 309 -4.37 20.87 -7.16
N ALA A 310 -3.25 20.23 -6.82
CA ALA A 310 -3.04 19.60 -5.50
C ALA A 310 -3.15 20.62 -4.35
N ILE A 311 -2.47 21.76 -4.47
CA ILE A 311 -2.52 22.85 -3.48
C ILE A 311 -3.95 23.41 -3.37
N THR A 312 -4.63 23.58 -4.50
CA THR A 312 -6.01 24.11 -4.54
C THR A 312 -6.97 23.17 -3.83
N VAL A 313 -6.87 21.87 -4.10
CA VAL A 313 -7.69 20.80 -3.50
C VAL A 313 -7.43 20.70 -1.99
N LEU A 314 -6.16 20.71 -1.56
CA LEU A 314 -5.82 20.69 -0.14
C LEU A 314 -6.34 21.93 0.60
N ASN A 315 -6.16 23.13 0.03
CA ASN A 315 -6.64 24.36 0.63
C ASN A 315 -8.17 24.38 0.78
N TRP A 316 -8.88 23.89 -0.23
CA TRP A 316 -10.33 23.75 -0.15
C TRP A 316 -10.73 22.73 0.93
N GLY A 317 -10.10 21.55 0.95
CA GLY A 317 -10.41 20.50 1.93
C GLY A 317 -10.19 20.93 3.37
N PHE A 318 -9.09 21.62 3.65
CA PHE A 318 -8.79 22.16 4.99
C PHE A 318 -9.64 23.36 5.39
N ALA A 319 -10.35 23.99 4.45
CA ALA A 319 -11.30 25.06 4.73
C ALA A 319 -12.72 24.54 5.04
N LEU A 320 -12.97 23.23 4.89
CA LEU A 320 -14.25 22.63 5.22
C LEU A 320 -14.51 22.67 6.74
N PRO A 321 -15.76 22.90 7.17
CA PRO A 321 -16.09 22.88 8.58
C PRO A 321 -16.06 21.46 9.14
N LEU A 322 -15.54 21.33 10.36
CA LEU A 322 -15.70 20.15 11.20
C LEU A 322 -17.05 20.21 11.90
N LEU A 323 -17.97 19.34 11.53
CA LEU A 323 -19.32 19.26 12.11
C LEU A 323 -19.53 17.88 12.73
N PRO A 324 -20.42 17.73 13.72
CA PRO A 324 -20.85 16.41 14.18
C PRO A 324 -21.33 15.56 12.99
N PRO A 325 -21.08 14.24 12.97
CA PRO A 325 -21.61 13.38 11.92
C PRO A 325 -23.12 13.52 11.84
N THR A 326 -23.66 13.65 10.63
CA THR A 326 -25.09 13.51 10.41
C THR A 326 -25.53 12.09 10.76
N PRO A 327 -26.62 11.91 11.51
CA PRO A 327 -27.15 10.59 11.88
C PRO A 327 -27.54 9.73 10.66
#